data_AF-A0AAX4FQ88-F1
#
_entry.id   AF-A0AAX4FQ88-F1
#
_cell.length_a   1.000
_cell.length_b   1.000
_cell.length_c   1.000
_cell.angle_alpha   90.00
_cell.angle_beta   90.00
_cell.angle_gamma   90.00
#
_symmetry.space_group_name_H-M   'P 1'
#
loop_
_entity.id
_entity.type
_entity.pdbx_description
1 polymer ?
#
loop_
_entity_poly.entity_id
_entity_poly.type
_entity_poly.pdbx_seq_one_letter_code
_entity_poly.pdbx_strand_id
1 'polypeptide(L)'
;MRISAVAGATSTLYTLKLLFIPSGELDFACWGAVGLLTLLGANQMFTVNFSRIDAGFDAVIAGIHKHAYDCKAELLGPLDEDAWFQICQQEWNIAHRGCGLSWSYLVKLFSSAIDRRVSMLPEHQRLRAIAIAADKGYETLEVRNEDDAINLANGCCIHGITLDCCPFGCGSL
;
A
#
# COMPACT_ATOMS: atom_id res chain seq x y z
N MET A 1 21.54 24.53 -6.49
CA MET A 1 20.21 24.86 -7.03
C MET A 1 19.24 24.99 -5.85
N ARG A 2 18.76 26.19 -5.53
CA ARG A 2 17.71 26.40 -4.54
C ARG A 2 16.60 27.22 -5.19
N ILE A 3 15.42 26.64 -5.28
CA ILE A 3 14.21 27.32 -5.73
C ILE A 3 13.49 27.72 -4.45
N SER A 4 13.34 29.01 -4.20
CA SER A 4 12.52 29.52 -3.09
C SER A 4 11.28 30.16 -3.69
N ALA A 5 10.14 29.51 -3.50
CA ALA A 5 8.82 30.07 -3.79
C ALA A 5 8.30 30.77 -2.53
N VAL A 6 8.00 32.07 -2.62
CA VAL A 6 7.24 32.77 -1.59
C VAL A 6 5.79 32.80 -2.07
N ALA A 7 4.96 31.91 -1.51
CA ALA A 7 3.53 31.88 -1.77
C ALA A 7 2.81 32.84 -0.82
N GLY A 8 2.29 33.95 -1.36
CA GLY A 8 1.31 34.78 -0.68
C GLY A 8 -0.09 34.38 -1.14
N ALA A 9 -0.91 33.84 -0.23
CA ALA A 9 -2.27 33.43 -0.52
C ALA A 9 -3.18 34.64 -0.72
N THR A 10 -3.79 34.78 -1.89
CA THR A 10 -5.19 35.18 -2.09
C THR A 10 -5.57 34.98 -3.55
N SER A 11 -6.83 34.63 -3.77
CA SER A 11 -7.42 34.25 -5.05
C SER A 11 -7.16 35.24 -6.20
N THR A 12 -7.01 34.71 -7.42
CA THR A 12 -7.04 35.38 -8.74
C THR A 12 -5.69 35.94 -9.24
N LEU A 13 -5.18 35.31 -10.31
CA LEU A 13 -4.08 35.75 -11.20
C LEU A 13 -2.69 35.92 -10.55
N TYR A 14 -1.90 34.83 -10.54
CA TYR A 14 -0.47 34.92 -10.26
C TYR A 14 0.28 35.44 -11.49
N THR A 15 0.85 36.65 -11.39
CA THR A 15 1.84 37.14 -12.35
C THR A 15 3.22 36.60 -11.93
N LEU A 16 3.76 35.64 -12.67
CA LEU A 16 5.07 35.08 -12.37
C LEU A 16 6.16 36.08 -12.78
N LYS A 17 6.67 36.87 -11.83
CA LYS A 17 7.80 37.76 -12.06
C LYS A 17 9.10 36.97 -11.88
N LEU A 18 9.62 36.40 -12.96
CA LEU A 18 10.94 35.75 -12.99
C LEU A 18 12.02 36.82 -12.79
N LEU A 19 12.53 36.94 -11.56
CA LEU A 19 13.72 37.75 -11.27
C LEU A 19 14.96 36.91 -11.56
N PHE A 20 15.62 37.22 -12.68
CA PHE A 20 16.90 36.63 -13.07
C PHE A 20 18.01 37.25 -12.22
N ILE A 21 18.72 36.46 -11.41
CA ILE A 21 19.97 36.87 -10.75
C ILE A 21 21.12 36.26 -11.57
N PRO A 22 21.94 37.05 -12.27
CA PRO A 22 23.00 36.51 -13.10
C PRO A 22 24.22 36.23 -12.23
N SER A 23 24.67 34.97 -12.19
CA SER A 23 26.02 34.66 -11.76
C SER A 23 26.54 33.42 -12.48
N GLY A 24 27.45 33.65 -13.43
CA GLY A 24 28.39 32.65 -13.94
C GLY A 24 27.96 31.93 -15.22
N GLU A 25 28.88 31.92 -16.18
CA GLU A 25 28.82 31.36 -17.53
C GLU A 25 28.16 29.98 -17.62
N LEU A 26 27.18 29.82 -18.51
CA LEU A 26 26.64 28.52 -18.88
C LEU A 26 26.36 28.42 -20.38
N ASP A 27 26.74 27.25 -20.88
CA ASP A 27 26.83 26.78 -22.26
C ASP A 27 25.57 26.99 -23.11
N PHE A 28 25.79 27.41 -24.36
CA PHE A 28 24.79 27.90 -25.32
C PHE A 28 23.83 26.82 -25.91
N ALA A 29 23.90 25.56 -25.46
CA ALA A 29 23.28 24.44 -26.20
C ALA A 29 21.85 24.05 -25.78
N CYS A 30 21.32 24.53 -24.65
CA CYS A 30 20.01 24.05 -24.14
C CYS A 30 18.82 25.00 -24.40
N TRP A 31 19.04 26.13 -25.07
CA TRP A 31 18.04 27.22 -25.16
C TRP A 31 17.16 27.23 -26.42
N GLY A 32 17.20 26.18 -27.23
CA GLY A 32 16.46 26.11 -28.50
C GLY A 32 14.93 26.22 -28.40
N ALA A 33 14.34 25.96 -27.23
CA ALA A 33 12.88 25.99 -27.06
C ALA A 33 12.35 27.21 -26.26
N VAL A 34 13.20 27.94 -25.53
CA VAL A 34 12.78 29.07 -24.70
C VAL A 34 13.12 30.42 -25.34
N GLY A 35 14.12 30.46 -26.22
CA GLY A 35 14.62 31.68 -26.84
C GLY A 35 13.81 32.24 -28.02
N LEU A 36 12.85 31.50 -28.59
CA LEU A 36 12.16 31.95 -29.81
C LEU A 36 10.93 32.84 -29.55
N LEU A 37 10.58 33.13 -28.30
CA LEU A 37 9.35 33.89 -27.99
C LEU A 37 9.51 35.41 -27.87
N THR A 38 10.71 35.99 -28.02
CA THR A 38 10.92 37.41 -27.68
C THR A 38 10.94 38.41 -28.84
N LEU A 39 10.67 38.02 -30.10
CA LEU A 39 10.82 38.97 -31.23
C LEU A 39 9.71 39.03 -32.28
N LEU A 40 8.45 38.71 -31.94
CA LEU A 40 7.32 39.09 -32.80
C LEU A 40 6.19 39.68 -31.96
N GLY A 41 5.88 40.96 -32.21
CA GLY A 41 4.77 41.66 -31.62
C GLY A 41 3.44 41.02 -31.98
N ALA A 42 2.83 40.34 -31.01
CA ALA A 42 1.43 40.04 -30.95
C ALA A 42 1.06 39.81 -29.49
N ASN A 43 0.01 40.48 -29.00
CA ASN A 43 -0.65 40.17 -27.73
C ASN A 43 -1.32 38.78 -27.83
N GLN A 44 -0.54 37.72 -27.94
CA GLN A 44 -1.03 36.36 -27.71
C GLN A 44 -0.84 36.05 -26.23
N MET A 45 -1.93 36.24 -25.48
CA MET A 45 -2.07 35.75 -24.13
C MET A 45 -1.92 34.23 -24.18
N PHE A 46 -0.71 33.74 -23.95
CA PHE A 46 -0.42 32.31 -23.95
C PHE A 46 -1.09 31.69 -22.73
N THR A 47 -2.19 30.98 -22.94
CA THR A 47 -2.90 30.25 -21.88
C THR A 47 -2.12 29.00 -21.53
N VAL A 48 -1.33 29.08 -20.46
CA VAL A 48 -0.69 27.92 -19.85
C VAL A 48 -1.78 27.10 -19.14
N ASN A 49 -2.02 25.88 -19.62
CA ASN A 49 -2.97 24.98 -18.98
C ASN A 49 -2.28 24.24 -17.82
N PHE A 50 -2.37 24.80 -16.62
CA PHE A 50 -1.77 24.24 -15.41
C PHE A 50 -2.28 22.83 -15.08
N SER A 51 -3.56 22.51 -15.35
CA SER A 51 -4.10 21.16 -15.14
C SER A 51 -3.42 20.09 -15.99
N ARG A 52 -2.93 20.44 -17.19
CA ARG A 52 -2.11 19.54 -18.02
C ARG A 52 -0.70 19.36 -17.48
N ILE A 53 -0.14 20.36 -16.82
CA ILE A 53 1.19 20.30 -16.21
C ILE A 53 1.14 19.43 -14.95
N ASP A 54 0.13 19.63 -14.10
CA ASP A 54 -0.07 18.85 -12.88
C ASP A 54 -0.30 17.36 -13.22
N ALA A 55 -1.18 17.07 -14.19
CA ALA A 55 -1.38 15.71 -14.68
C ALA A 55 -0.12 15.09 -15.30
N GLY A 56 0.72 15.90 -15.97
CA GLY A 56 2.00 15.45 -16.50
C GLY A 56 3.00 15.11 -15.41
N PHE A 57 3.06 15.91 -14.33
CA PHE A 57 3.90 15.64 -13.17
C PHE A 57 3.43 14.38 -12.42
N ASP A 58 2.13 14.23 -12.18
CA ASP A 58 1.54 13.05 -11.55
C ASP A 58 1.86 11.77 -12.34
N ALA A 59 1.78 11.82 -13.67
CA ALA A 59 2.14 10.69 -14.53
C ALA A 59 3.62 10.31 -14.43
N VAL A 60 4.51 11.30 -14.33
CA VAL A 60 5.96 11.07 -14.16
C VAL A 60 6.26 10.46 -12.78
N ILE A 61 5.67 11.00 -11.71
CA ILE A 61 5.83 10.44 -10.36
C ILE A 61 5.29 9.01 -10.29
N ALA A 62 4.11 8.76 -10.87
CA ALA A 62 3.56 7.40 -10.96
C ALA A 62 4.47 6.47 -11.77
N GLY A 63 5.07 6.94 -12.86
CA GLY A 63 6.04 6.19 -13.66
C GLY A 63 7.31 5.84 -12.89
N ILE A 64 7.87 6.80 -12.15
CA ILE A 64 9.05 6.58 -11.29
C ILE A 64 8.72 5.59 -10.17
N HIS A 65 7.56 5.74 -9.51
CA HIS A 65 7.12 4.82 -8.47
C HIS A 65 6.94 3.41 -9.00
N LYS A 66 6.29 3.26 -10.16
CA LYS A 66 6.12 1.97 -10.81
C LYS A 66 7.46 1.33 -11.17
N HIS A 67 8.37 2.08 -11.80
CA HIS A 67 9.68 1.56 -12.16
C HIS A 67 10.51 1.16 -10.94
N ALA A 68 10.50 1.98 -9.88
CA ALA A 68 11.17 1.66 -8.62
C ALA A 68 10.58 0.41 -7.96
N TYR A 69 9.25 0.23 -8.03
CA TYR A 69 8.58 -0.97 -7.53
C TYR A 69 8.97 -2.21 -8.35
N ASP A 70 8.94 -2.13 -9.68
CA ASP A 70 9.29 -3.23 -10.58
C ASP A 70 10.76 -3.67 -10.37
N CYS A 71 11.70 -2.73 -10.31
CA CYS A 71 13.11 -3.03 -10.01
C CYS A 71 13.30 -3.65 -8.62
N LYS A 72 12.52 -3.23 -7.62
CA LYS A 72 12.56 -3.81 -6.27
C LYS A 72 11.99 -5.22 -6.25
N ALA A 73 10.93 -5.48 -7.01
CA ALA A 73 10.34 -6.81 -7.14
C ALA A 73 11.31 -7.79 -7.82
N GLU A 74 11.99 -7.34 -8.88
CA GLU A 74 13.02 -8.11 -9.58
C GLU A 74 14.21 -8.45 -8.67
N LEU A 75 14.64 -7.52 -7.82
CA LEU A 75 15.71 -7.75 -6.84
C LEU A 75 15.33 -8.74 -5.73
N LEU A 76 14.09 -8.70 -5.24
CA LEU A 76 13.61 -9.55 -4.14
C LEU A 76 13.21 -10.96 -4.59
N GLY A 77 13.07 -11.17 -5.89
CA GLY A 77 12.73 -12.47 -6.47
C GLY A 77 11.33 -12.98 -6.12
N PRO A 78 10.99 -14.20 -6.57
CA PRO A 78 9.74 -14.87 -6.21
C PRO A 78 9.73 -15.27 -4.73
N LEU A 79 8.55 -15.62 -4.22
CA LEU A 79 8.41 -16.22 -2.90
C LEU A 79 9.13 -17.58 -2.88
N ASP A 80 9.94 -17.82 -1.85
CA ASP A 80 10.41 -19.17 -1.53
C ASP A 80 9.24 -19.95 -0.93
N GLU A 81 8.59 -20.76 -1.78
CA GLU A 81 7.37 -21.47 -1.43
C GLU A 81 7.59 -22.56 -0.37
N ASP A 82 8.74 -23.24 -0.40
CA ASP A 82 9.08 -24.29 0.56
C ASP A 82 9.32 -23.68 1.94
N ALA A 83 10.11 -22.61 2.01
CA ALA A 83 10.31 -21.88 3.26
C ALA A 83 9.00 -21.31 3.79
N TRP A 84 8.16 -20.76 2.92
CA TRP A 84 6.84 -20.26 3.30
C TRP A 84 5.92 -21.36 3.83
N PHE A 85 5.91 -22.53 3.19
CA PHE A 85 5.14 -23.67 3.67
C PHE A 85 5.56 -24.11 5.08
N GLN A 86 6.87 -24.09 5.39
CA GLN A 86 7.36 -24.38 6.74
C GLN A 86 6.90 -23.34 7.76
N ILE A 87 6.86 -22.05 7.37
CA ILE A 87 6.30 -20.99 8.22
C ILE A 87 4.81 -21.28 8.50
N CYS A 88 4.01 -21.58 7.47
CA CYS A 88 2.61 -21.91 7.65
C CYS A 88 2.42 -23.14 8.56
N GLN A 89 3.25 -24.17 8.41
CA GLN A 89 3.20 -25.35 9.27
C GLN A 89 3.53 -25.02 10.74
N GLN A 90 4.50 -24.13 10.96
CA GLN A 90 4.87 -23.68 12.29
C GLN A 90 3.72 -22.92 12.96
N GLU A 91 3.13 -21.94 12.26
CA GLU A 91 2.02 -21.14 12.79
C GLU A 91 0.78 -22.00 13.06
N TRP A 92 0.50 -22.98 12.20
CA TRP A 92 -0.55 -23.98 12.44
C TRP A 92 -0.32 -24.73 13.75
N ASN A 93 0.89 -25.24 13.96
CA ASN A 93 1.23 -25.98 15.19
C ASN A 93 1.13 -25.10 16.44
N ILE A 94 1.47 -23.81 16.33
CA ILE A 94 1.30 -22.84 17.43
C ILE A 94 -0.19 -22.64 17.73
N ALA A 95 -0.99 -22.36 16.70
CA ALA A 95 -2.45 -22.17 16.82
C ALA A 95 -3.13 -23.39 17.43
N HIS A 96 -2.78 -24.59 16.96
CA HIS A 96 -3.35 -25.85 17.44
C HIS A 96 -3.08 -26.11 18.94
N ARG A 97 -1.96 -25.64 19.50
CA ARG A 97 -1.70 -25.76 20.95
C ARG A 97 -2.53 -24.79 21.79
N GLY A 98 -2.96 -23.67 21.22
CA GLY A 98 -3.70 -22.62 21.92
C GLY A 98 -5.21 -22.59 21.66
N CYS A 99 -5.72 -23.42 20.74
CA CYS A 99 -7.10 -23.30 20.27
C CYS A 99 -8.15 -23.95 21.18
N GLY A 100 -7.75 -24.64 22.25
CA GLY A 100 -8.69 -25.35 23.14
C GLY A 100 -9.52 -26.41 22.43
N LEU A 101 -8.98 -27.02 21.36
CA LEU A 101 -9.65 -27.99 20.48
C LEU A 101 -10.86 -27.45 19.71
N SER A 102 -11.04 -26.13 19.63
CA SER A 102 -12.04 -25.51 18.74
C SER A 102 -11.46 -25.29 17.34
N TRP A 103 -12.21 -25.75 16.33
CA TRP A 103 -11.86 -25.53 14.93
C TRP A 103 -11.89 -24.04 14.56
N SER A 104 -13.01 -23.35 14.81
CA SER A 104 -13.16 -21.92 14.49
C SER A 104 -12.07 -21.09 15.15
N TYR A 105 -11.70 -21.42 16.40
CA TYR A 105 -10.64 -20.68 17.08
C TYR A 105 -9.24 -21.02 16.56
N LEU A 106 -8.99 -22.28 16.17
CA LEU A 106 -7.75 -22.65 15.50
C LEU A 106 -7.55 -21.84 14.23
N VAL A 107 -8.56 -21.83 13.35
CA VAL A 107 -8.52 -21.11 12.07
C VAL A 107 -8.29 -19.62 12.28
N LYS A 108 -8.90 -19.02 13.30
CA LYS A 108 -8.66 -17.61 13.67
C LYS A 108 -7.23 -17.32 14.10
N LEU A 109 -6.68 -18.13 14.99
CA LEU A 109 -5.31 -17.95 15.48
C LEU A 109 -4.32 -18.10 14.32
N PHE A 110 -4.50 -19.16 13.53
CA PHE A 110 -3.69 -19.41 12.35
C PHE A 110 -3.79 -18.26 11.34
N SER A 111 -5.00 -17.88 10.93
CA SER A 111 -5.20 -16.86 9.91
C SER A 111 -4.69 -15.49 10.34
N SER A 112 -4.88 -15.11 11.60
CA SER A 112 -4.34 -13.86 12.14
C SER A 112 -2.80 -13.83 12.14
N ALA A 113 -2.17 -14.98 12.42
CA ALA A 113 -0.71 -15.09 12.34
C ALA A 113 -0.23 -14.98 10.88
N ILE A 114 -0.92 -15.62 9.94
CA ILE A 114 -0.62 -15.51 8.50
C ILE A 114 -0.81 -14.07 8.01
N ASP A 115 -1.89 -13.38 8.37
CA ASP A 115 -2.13 -11.97 8.01
C ASP A 115 -0.94 -11.09 8.43
N ARG A 116 -0.45 -11.28 9.66
CA ARG A 116 0.73 -10.57 10.16
C ARG A 116 1.98 -10.90 9.36
N ARG A 117 2.22 -12.17 9.04
CA ARG A 117 3.39 -12.61 8.26
C ARG A 117 3.36 -12.07 6.82
N VAL A 118 2.21 -12.17 6.16
CA VAL A 118 1.98 -11.67 4.79
C VAL A 118 2.16 -10.16 4.72
N SER A 119 1.74 -9.41 5.74
CA SER A 119 1.94 -7.95 5.78
C SER A 119 3.42 -7.53 5.72
N MET A 120 4.34 -8.41 6.15
CA MET A 120 5.78 -8.17 6.11
C MET A 120 6.42 -8.60 4.78
N LEU A 121 5.70 -9.36 3.94
CA LEU A 121 6.18 -9.76 2.64
C LEU A 121 6.09 -8.60 1.63
N PRO A 122 6.99 -8.59 0.63
CA PRO A 122 6.83 -7.76 -0.57
C PRO A 122 5.45 -7.98 -1.20
N GLU A 123 4.80 -6.91 -1.65
CA GLU A 123 3.42 -6.94 -2.12
C GLU A 123 3.20 -7.94 -3.26
N HIS A 124 4.17 -8.07 -4.18
CA HIS A 124 4.11 -9.05 -5.29
C HIS A 124 4.13 -10.52 -4.83
N GLN A 125 4.60 -10.82 -3.62
CA GLN A 125 4.64 -12.18 -3.06
C GLN A 125 3.38 -12.53 -2.25
N ARG A 126 2.62 -11.53 -1.79
CA ARG A 126 1.52 -11.72 -0.81
C ARG A 126 0.41 -12.63 -1.32
N LEU A 127 -0.01 -12.44 -2.57
CA LEU A 127 -1.07 -13.27 -3.17
C LEU A 127 -0.68 -14.74 -3.21
N ARG A 128 0.57 -15.05 -3.59
CA ARG A 128 1.06 -16.43 -3.61
C ARG A 128 1.17 -17.01 -2.21
N ALA A 129 1.64 -16.21 -1.25
CA ALA A 129 1.73 -16.59 0.15
C ALA A 129 0.36 -16.96 0.76
N ILE A 130 -0.68 -16.15 0.50
CA ILE A 130 -2.06 -16.44 0.92
C ILE A 130 -2.57 -17.73 0.27
N ALA A 131 -2.32 -17.94 -1.03
CA ALA A 131 -2.76 -19.16 -1.72
C ALA A 131 -2.18 -20.43 -1.09
N ILE A 132 -0.89 -20.44 -0.72
CA ILE A 132 -0.26 -21.58 -0.04
C ILE A 132 -0.84 -21.78 1.37
N ALA A 133 -1.18 -20.69 2.07
CA ALA A 133 -1.79 -20.78 3.40
C ALA A 133 -3.25 -21.27 3.35
N ALA A 134 -3.99 -20.98 2.28
CA ALA A 134 -5.37 -21.42 2.06
C ALA A 134 -5.48 -22.95 2.07
N ASP A 135 -4.51 -23.66 1.47
CA ASP A 135 -4.45 -25.13 1.46
C ASP A 135 -4.35 -25.75 2.86
N LYS A 136 -3.92 -24.97 3.87
CA LYS A 136 -3.90 -25.40 5.27
C LYS A 136 -5.15 -25.00 6.07
N GLY A 137 -6.01 -24.14 5.54
CA GLY A 137 -7.18 -23.63 6.26
C GLY A 137 -7.07 -22.17 6.69
N TYR A 138 -6.34 -21.35 5.93
CA TYR A 138 -6.41 -19.89 6.07
C TYR A 138 -7.79 -19.39 5.63
N GLU A 139 -8.35 -18.46 6.39
CA GLU A 139 -9.58 -17.75 6.06
C GLU A 139 -9.40 -16.24 6.22
N THR A 140 -10.08 -15.48 5.36
CA THR A 140 -10.03 -14.01 5.42
C THR A 140 -10.69 -13.49 6.71
N LEU A 141 -10.45 -12.22 7.03
CA LEU A 141 -11.07 -11.61 8.21
C LEU A 141 -12.60 -11.57 8.09
N GLU A 142 -13.11 -11.34 6.88
CA GLU A 142 -14.55 -11.25 6.59
C GLU A 142 -15.25 -12.57 6.92
N VAL A 143 -14.74 -13.69 6.39
CA VAL A 143 -15.28 -15.04 6.64
C VAL A 143 -15.29 -15.36 8.14
N ARG A 144 -14.18 -15.06 8.83
CA ARG A 144 -14.08 -15.31 10.27
C ARG A 144 -15.04 -14.46 11.11
N ASN A 145 -15.35 -13.25 10.67
CA ASN A 145 -16.33 -12.38 11.33
C ASN A 145 -17.77 -12.86 11.11
N GLU A 146 -18.07 -13.42 9.94
CA GLU A 146 -19.36 -14.06 9.65
C GLU A 146 -19.56 -15.29 10.55
N ASP A 147 -18.53 -16.13 10.65
CA ASP A 147 -18.52 -17.29 11.56
C ASP A 147 -18.72 -16.88 13.02
N ASP A 148 -18.16 -15.75 13.45
CA ASP A 148 -18.40 -15.20 14.78
C ASP A 148 -19.83 -14.79 15.04
N ALA A 149 -20.46 -14.14 14.06
CA ALA A 149 -21.86 -13.75 14.17
C ALA A 149 -22.76 -15.00 14.27
N ILE A 150 -22.45 -16.05 13.51
CA ILE A 150 -23.16 -17.34 13.55
C ILE A 150 -22.96 -18.01 14.92
N ASN A 151 -21.71 -18.08 15.41
CA ASN A 151 -21.41 -18.64 16.72
C ASN A 151 -22.18 -17.93 17.83
N LEU A 152 -22.15 -16.59 17.82
CA LEU A 152 -22.86 -15.79 18.82
C LEU A 152 -24.38 -16.02 18.76
N ALA A 153 -24.96 -16.06 17.57
CA ALA A 153 -26.39 -16.35 17.38
C ALA A 153 -26.78 -17.75 17.90
N ASN A 154 -25.84 -18.70 17.90
CA ASN A 154 -26.04 -20.06 18.37
C ASN A 154 -25.66 -20.27 19.86
N GLY A 155 -25.38 -19.19 20.60
CA GLY A 155 -25.02 -19.28 22.02
C GLY A 155 -23.59 -19.79 22.27
N CYS A 156 -22.70 -19.61 21.30
CA CYS A 156 -21.27 -19.85 21.43
C CYS A 156 -20.50 -18.52 21.58
N CYS A 157 -19.37 -18.55 22.27
CA CYS A 157 -18.43 -17.43 22.31
C CYS A 157 -17.66 -17.29 20.99
N ILE A 158 -16.85 -16.24 20.86
CA ILE A 158 -15.95 -16.03 19.71
C ILE A 158 -14.91 -17.14 19.51
N HIS A 159 -14.73 -18.03 20.49
CA HIS A 159 -13.88 -19.21 20.35
C HIS A 159 -14.65 -20.39 19.75
N GLY A 160 -15.91 -20.23 19.32
CA GLY A 160 -16.74 -21.32 18.76
C GLY A 160 -17.15 -22.39 19.78
N ILE A 161 -17.05 -22.08 21.07
CA ILE A 161 -17.44 -22.98 22.17
C ILE A 161 -18.68 -22.39 22.85
N THR A 162 -19.64 -23.24 23.21
CA THR A 162 -20.85 -22.85 23.95
C THR A 162 -20.49 -21.95 25.14
N LEU A 163 -21.29 -20.91 25.35
CA LEU A 163 -21.13 -20.01 26.50
C LEU A 163 -21.11 -20.80 27.81
N ASP A 164 -20.36 -20.29 28.79
CA ASP A 164 -20.08 -20.94 30.08
C ASP A 164 -19.32 -22.28 30.01
N CYS A 165 -19.08 -22.83 28.81
CA CYS A 165 -18.31 -24.07 28.60
C CYS A 165 -16.87 -23.80 28.11
N CYS A 166 -16.55 -22.56 27.73
CA CYS A 166 -15.25 -22.21 27.19
C CYS A 166 -14.17 -22.22 28.29
N PRO A 167 -13.03 -22.93 28.11
CA PRO A 167 -11.95 -22.97 29.10
C PRO A 167 -11.27 -21.61 29.32
N PHE A 168 -11.48 -20.65 28.41
CA PHE A 168 -11.07 -19.26 28.60
C PHE A 168 -11.96 -18.48 29.57
N GLY A 169 -13.01 -19.10 30.11
CA GLY A 169 -13.96 -18.44 31.00
C GLY A 169 -14.89 -17.48 30.25
N CYS A 170 -15.19 -17.74 28.98
CA CYS A 170 -16.21 -17.00 28.23
C CYS A 170 -17.60 -17.42 28.73
N GLY A 171 -17.97 -16.91 29.90
CA GLY A 171 -19.29 -17.03 30.51
C GLY A 171 -20.11 -15.75 30.38
N SER A 172 -21.40 -15.89 30.64
CA SER A 172 -22.51 -14.92 30.55
C SER A 172 -22.16 -13.42 30.46
N LEU A 173 -22.78 -12.74 29.47
CA LEU A 173 -22.83 -11.28 29.30
C LEU A 173 -23.25 -10.54 30.58
#